data_AF-A0A7C3LXY7-F1
#
_entry.id   AF-A0A7C3LXY7-F1
#
_cell.length_a   1.000
_cell.length_b   1.000
_cell.length_c   1.000
_cell.angle_alpha   90.00
_cell.angle_beta   90.00
_cell.angle_gamma   90.00
#
_symmetry.space_group_name_H-M   'P 1'
#
loop_
_entity.id
_entity.type
_entity.pdbx_description
1 polymer ?
#
loop_
_entity_poly.entity_id
_entity_poly.type
_entity_poly.pdbx_seq_one_letter_code
_entity_poly.pdbx_strand_id
1 'polypeptide(L)' 'MASAYEELKEALENIEHDLETERFVPEAKWLHLEREIENRTLGGGISGEESLDLKELLDELRLEHDLRMNPGTLGS' A
#
# COMPACT_ATOMS: atom_id res chain seq x y z
N MET A 1 -16.95 11.89 8.63
CA MET A 1 -15.60 11.47 9.06
C MET A 1 -15.38 10.11 8.44
N ALA A 2 -14.37 9.98 7.57
CA ALA A 2 -13.93 8.68 7.08
C ALA A 2 -13.36 7.87 8.25
N SER A 3 -13.47 6.54 8.21
CA SER A 3 -12.81 5.69 9.21
C SER A 3 -11.30 5.66 8.93
N ALA A 4 -10.50 5.23 9.92
CA ALA A 4 -9.07 5.05 9.70
C ALA A 4 -8.77 4.02 8.59
N TYR A 5 -9.66 3.04 8.39
CA TYR A 5 -9.59 2.10 7.28
C TYR A 5 -9.76 2.83 5.94
N GLU A 6 -10.82 3.63 5.78
CA GLU A 6 -11.10 4.38 4.54
C GLU A 6 -9.96 5.35 4.21
N GLU A 7 -9.39 6.04 5.22
CA GLU A 7 -8.24 6.94 5.01
C GLU A 7 -7.00 6.21 4.49
N LEU A 8 -6.71 5.02 5.02
CA LEU A 8 -5.58 4.20 4.58
C LEU A 8 -5.82 3.58 3.20
N LYS A 9 -7.06 3.15 2.94
CA LYS A 9 -7.47 2.61 1.65
C LYS A 9 -7.36 3.66 0.55
N GLU A 10 -7.88 4.86 0.77
CA GLU A 10 -7.75 5.99 -0.16
C GLU A 10 -6.27 6.30 -0.44
N ALA A 11 -5.39 6.19 0.56
CA ALA A 11 -3.96 6.40 0.36
C ALA A 11 -3.31 5.31 -0.52
N LEU A 12 -3.77 4.06 -0.43
CA LEU A 12 -3.34 2.96 -1.30
C LEU A 12 -3.91 3.10 -2.73
N GLU A 13 -5.18 3.48 -2.88
CA GLU A 13 -5.78 3.77 -4.19
C GLU A 13 -5.09 4.94 -4.90
N ASN A 14 -4.62 5.94 -4.14
CA ASN A 14 -3.80 7.01 -4.71
C ASN A 14 -2.43 6.51 -5.21
N ILE A 15 -1.86 5.49 -4.56
CA ILE A 15 -0.65 4.83 -5.06
C ILE A 15 -0.96 4.03 -6.32
N GLU A 16 -2.06 3.28 -6.36
CA GLU A 16 -2.51 2.58 -7.56
C GLU A 16 -2.61 3.55 -8.74
N HIS A 17 -3.24 4.71 -8.54
CA HIS A 17 -3.31 5.75 -9.56
C HIS A 17 -1.93 6.33 -9.95
N ASP A 18 -1.04 6.55 -8.98
CA ASP A 18 0.34 6.96 -9.26
C ASP A 18 1.05 5.90 -10.14
N LEU A 19 0.88 4.61 -9.84
CA LEU A 19 1.44 3.52 -10.63
C LEU A 19 0.84 3.50 -12.03
N GLU A 20 -0.48 3.52 -12.18
CA GLU A 20 -1.19 3.58 -13.46
C GLU A 20 -0.70 4.72 -14.36
N THR A 21 -0.36 5.87 -13.77
CA THR A 21 0.18 7.04 -14.47
C THR A 21 1.70 7.03 -14.62
N GLU A 22 2.33 5.86 -14.45
CA GLU A 22 3.77 5.60 -14.58
C GLU A 22 4.65 6.47 -13.67
N ARG A 23 4.13 6.89 -12.51
CA ARG A 23 4.91 7.66 -11.54
C ARG A 23 5.72 6.74 -10.64
N PHE A 24 6.95 7.18 -10.37
CA PHE A 24 7.79 6.53 -9.37
C PHE A 24 7.24 6.77 -7.96
N VAL A 25 7.11 5.70 -7.19
CA VAL A 25 6.68 5.74 -5.80
C VAL A 25 7.89 5.51 -4.90
N PRO A 26 8.32 6.52 -4.10
CA PRO A 26 9.53 6.41 -3.30
C PRO A 26 9.35 5.44 -2.12
N GLU A 27 10.44 4.74 -1.76
CA GLU A 27 10.47 3.77 -0.64
C GLU A 27 9.89 4.30 0.67
N ALA A 28 10.14 5.58 0.97
CA ALA A 28 9.63 6.23 2.17
C ALA A 28 8.09 6.24 2.24
N LYS A 29 7.39 6.29 1.09
CA LYS A 29 5.92 6.30 1.03
C LYS A 29 5.36 4.91 1.39
N TRP A 30 5.99 3.84 0.91
CA TRP A 30 5.63 2.46 1.26
C TRP A 30 5.82 2.18 2.75
N LEU A 31 7.00 2.50 3.29
CA LEU A 31 7.32 2.31 4.71
C LEU A 31 6.41 3.14 5.62
N HIS A 32 5.96 4.31 5.18
CA HIS A 32 5.02 5.13 5.92
C HIS A 32 3.65 4.44 6.05
N LEU A 33 3.11 3.93 4.95
CA LEU A 33 1.81 3.25 4.94
C LEU A 33 1.84 1.96 5.75
N GLU A 34 2.90 1.17 5.61
CA GLU A 34 3.08 -0.06 6.40
C GLU A 34 3.05 0.22 7.90
N ARG A 35 3.80 1.26 8.35
CA ARG A 35 3.80 1.68 9.75
C ARG A 35 2.46 2.26 10.20
N GLU A 36 1.78 3.02 9.36
CA GLU A 36 0.47 3.56 9.72
C GLU A 36 -0.57 2.45 9.89
N ILE A 37 -0.60 1.46 8.99
CA ILE A 37 -1.45 0.27 9.14
C ILE A 37 -1.14 -0.42 10.47
N GLU A 38 0.14 -0.71 10.77
CA GLU A 38 0.53 -1.33 12.04
C GLU A 38 0.12 -0.51 13.28
N ASN A 39 0.36 0.80 13.25
CA ASN A 39 0.03 1.70 14.34
C ASN A 39 -1.49 1.73 14.59
N ARG A 40 -2.30 1.78 13.53
CA ARG A 40 -3.77 1.79 13.63
C ARG A 40 -4.31 0.45 14.09
N THR A 41 -3.73 -0.67 13.66
CA THR A 41 -4.10 -2.00 14.15
C THR A 41 -3.79 -2.15 15.64
N LEU A 42 -2.57 -1.79 16.07
CA LEU A 42 -2.17 -1.86 17.48
C LEU A 42 -2.95 -0.88 18.38
N GLY A 43 -3.29 0.29 17.83
CA GLY A 43 -4.10 1.30 18.50
C GLY A 43 -5.60 1.01 18.54
N GLY A 44 -6.07 -0.08 17.91
CA GLY A 44 -7.49 -0.42 17.80
C GLY A 44 -8.30 0.52 16.90
N GLY A 45 -7.63 1.29 16.04
CA GLY A 45 -8.25 2.17 15.06
C GLY A 45 -8.80 1.45 13.83
N ILE A 46 -8.29 0.25 13.54
CA ILE A 46 -8.81 -0.69 12.55
C ILE A 46 -8.78 -2.12 13.12
N SER A 47 -9.69 -2.96 12.65
CA SER A 47 -9.78 -4.37 13.02
C SER A 47 -8.68 -5.21 12.38
N GLY A 48 -8.51 -6.45 12.84
CA GLY A 48 -7.56 -7.39 12.26
C GLY A 48 -7.88 -7.76 10.80
N GLU A 49 -9.17 -7.82 10.44
CA GLU A 49 -9.62 -8.10 9.07
C GLU A 49 -9.30 -6.91 8.14
N GLU A 50 -9.64 -5.69 8.56
CA GLU A 50 -9.27 -4.46 7.84
C GLU A 50 -7.75 -4.31 7.69
N SER A 51 -7.00 -4.68 8.72
CA SER A 51 -5.53 -4.67 8.65
C SER A 51 -4.96 -5.71 7.67
N LEU A 52 -5.61 -6.86 7.50
CA LEU A 52 -5.19 -7.89 6.54
C LEU A 52 -5.48 -7.41 5.12
N ASP A 53 -6.69 -6.91 4.87
CA ASP A 53 -7.11 -6.34 3.59
C ASP A 53 -6.15 -5.23 3.10
N LEU A 54 -5.81 -4.27 3.98
CA LEU A 54 -4.87 -3.19 3.64
C LEU A 54 -3.44 -3.69 3.37
N LYS A 55 -3.00 -4.76 4.02
CA LYS A 55 -1.68 -5.36 3.81
C LYS A 55 -1.62 -6.12 2.49
N GLU A 56 -2.65 -6.88 2.17
CA GLU A 56 -2.77 -7.58 0.88
C GLU A 56 -2.71 -6.58 -0.27
N LEU A 57 -3.49 -5.49 -0.19
CA LEU A 57 -3.46 -4.42 -1.19
C LEU A 57 -2.09 -3.73 -1.30
N LEU A 58 -1.43 -3.45 -0.17
CA LEU A 58 -0.08 -2.87 -0.16
C LEU A 58 0.94 -3.78 -0.85
N ASP A 59 0.88 -5.09 -0.61
CA ASP A 59 1.78 -6.07 -1.20
C ASP A 59 1.52 -6.24 -2.71
N GLU A 60 0.26 -6.22 -3.15
CA GLU A 60 -0.11 -6.22 -4.56
C GLU A 60 0.46 -5.00 -5.31
N LEU A 61 0.30 -3.80 -4.74
CA LEU A 61 0.81 -2.55 -5.33
C LEU A 61 2.35 -2.52 -5.35
N ARG A 62 3.01 -3.03 -4.31
CA ARG A 62 4.47 -3.17 -4.28
C ARG A 62 4.97 -4.11 -5.38
N LEU A 63 4.32 -5.27 -5.54
CA LEU A 63 4.65 -6.22 -6.59
C LEU A 63 4.50 -5.56 -7.97
N GLU A 64 3.41 -4.87 -8.22
CA GLU A 64 3.19 -4.16 -9.48
C GLU A 64 4.26 -3.09 -9.74
N HIS A 65 4.58 -2.27 -8.75
CA HIS A 65 5.65 -1.28 -8.84
C HIS A 65 6.98 -1.94 -9.22
N ASP A 66 7.34 -3.03 -8.55
CA ASP A 66 8.60 -3.74 -8.80
C ASP A 66 8.64 -4.36 -10.20
N LEU A 67 7.52 -4.88 -10.71
CA LEU A 67 7.42 -5.40 -12.07
C LEU A 67 7.60 -4.31 -13.13
N ARG A 68 7.03 -3.13 -12.88
CA ARG A 68 7.16 -1.97 -13.78
C ARG A 68 8.57 -1.39 -13.76
N MET A 69 9.20 -1.32 -12.58
CA MET A 69 10.55 -0.74 -12.42
C MET A 69 11.67 -1.72 -12.78
N ASN A 70 11.43 -3.03 -12.63
CA ASN A 70 12.40 -4.09 -12.91
C ASN A 70 11.80 -5.15 -13.86
N PRO A 71 11.54 -4.81 -15.14
CA PRO A 71 10.91 -5.71 -16.10
C PRO A 71 11.78 -6.94 -16.46
N GLY A 72 13.05 -6.97 -16.05
CA GLY A 72 13.99 -8.06 -16.32
C GLY A 72 13.98 -9.19 -15.28
N THR A 73 13.24 -9.08 -14.17
CA THR A 73 13.40 -9.98 -13.00
C THR A 73 12.51 -11.23 -13.02
N LEU A 74 11.56 -11.34 -13.97
CA LEU A 74 10.64 -12.49 -14.05
C LEU A 74 11.10 -13.63 -14.99
N GLY A 75 12.35 -13.63 -15.46
CA GLY A 75 12.78 -14.58 -16.50
C GLY A 75 14.25 -14.99 -16.47
N SER A 76 14.80 -15.31 -15.30
CA SER A 76 16.13 -15.96 -15.18
C SER A 76 16.06 -17.21 -14.33
#